data_AF-A0ABD2N0B0-F1
#
_entry.id   AF-A0ABD2N0B0-F1
#
_cell.length_a   1.000
_cell.length_b   1.000
_cell.length_c   1.000
_cell.angle_alpha   90.00
_cell.angle_beta   90.00
_cell.angle_gamma   90.00
#
_symmetry.space_group_name_H-M   'P 1'
#
loop_
_entity.id
_entity.type
_entity.pdbx_description
1 polymer ?
#
loop_
_entity_poly.entity_id
_entity_poly.type
_entity_poly.pdbx_seq_one_letter_code
_entity_poly.pdbx_strand_id
1 'polypeptide(L)'
;MNDQDAPIDDIFSEFVDIIKNAADISIQKTTGKYSKPKVPWSNENCKEVTKDKKKAFNAHKKDRTEDNKVEFRKQRALERGTTKKCKIDSWREYLGSITSDSTKYVG
;
A
#
# COMPACT_ATOMS: atom_id res chain seq x y z
N MET A 1 10.86 39.92 -47.96
CA MET A 1 9.82 39.41 -47.05
C MET A 1 9.30 38.12 -47.64
N ASN A 2 9.40 36.93 -47.06
CA ASN A 2 10.15 36.33 -45.96
C ASN A 2 9.98 34.84 -46.27
N ASP A 3 11.02 34.18 -46.77
CA ASP A 3 10.97 32.73 -47.02
C ASP A 3 11.03 32.06 -45.65
N GLN A 4 9.86 31.57 -45.21
CA GLN A 4 9.68 30.94 -43.92
C GLN A 4 9.69 29.42 -44.10
N ASP A 5 10.70 28.92 -44.81
CA ASP A 5 10.97 27.50 -44.92
C ASP A 5 12.12 27.18 -43.96
N ALA A 6 11.76 26.85 -42.72
CA ALA A 6 12.71 26.19 -41.84
C ALA A 6 13.18 24.89 -42.53
N PRO A 7 14.47 24.54 -42.46
CA PRO A 7 14.96 23.31 -43.09
C PRO A 7 14.15 22.13 -42.55
N ILE A 8 13.81 21.18 -43.43
CA ILE A 8 12.90 20.05 -43.11
C ILE A 8 13.31 19.32 -41.82
N ASP A 9 14.62 19.28 -41.53
CA ASP A 9 15.18 18.70 -40.31
C ASP A 9 14.74 19.41 -39.03
N ASP A 10 14.58 20.75 -39.06
CA ASP A 10 14.13 21.53 -37.90
C ASP A 10 12.66 21.23 -37.59
N ILE A 11 11.81 21.18 -38.62
CA ILE A 11 10.38 20.84 -38.48
C ILE A 11 10.21 19.41 -37.96
N PHE A 12 11.03 18.48 -38.45
CA PHE A 12 11.02 17.10 -37.98
C PHE A 12 11.47 16.98 -36.53
N SER A 13 12.52 17.69 -36.13
CA SER A 13 12.98 17.73 -34.74
C SER A 13 11.91 18.28 -33.82
N GLU A 14 11.25 19.38 -34.20
CA GLU A 14 10.18 19.98 -33.42
C GLU A 14 9.01 19.01 -33.23
N PHE A 15 8.60 18.32 -34.30
CA PHE A 15 7.52 17.32 -34.23
C PHE A 15 7.86 16.16 -33.28
N VAL A 16 9.09 15.66 -33.35
CA VAL A 16 9.57 14.58 -32.47
C VAL A 16 9.56 15.05 -31.00
N ASP A 17 9.95 16.28 -30.74
CA ASP A 17 9.98 16.82 -29.38
C ASP A 17 8.59 17.08 -28.81
N ILE A 18 7.62 17.48 -29.65
CA ILE A 18 6.21 17.57 -29.26
C ILE A 18 5.69 16.20 -28.83
N ILE A 19 5.97 15.13 -29.60
CA ILE A 19 5.52 13.77 -29.25
C ILE A 19 6.17 13.31 -27.95
N LYS A 20 7.49 13.52 -27.78
CA LYS A 20 8.19 13.14 -26.55
C LYS A 20 7.63 13.88 -25.35
N ASN A 21 7.36 15.17 -25.47
CA ASN A 21 6.82 15.98 -24.39
C ASN A 21 5.38 15.54 -24.04
N ALA A 22 4.54 15.31 -25.05
CA ALA A 22 3.20 14.77 -24.84
C ALA A 22 3.25 13.38 -24.16
N ALA A 23 4.20 12.53 -24.55
CA ALA A 23 4.42 11.23 -23.92
C ALA A 23 4.89 11.37 -22.47
N ASP A 24 5.82 12.28 -22.18
CA ASP A 24 6.32 12.51 -20.82
C ASP A 24 5.25 13.11 -19.89
N ILE A 25 4.34 13.94 -20.42
CA ILE A 25 3.21 14.50 -19.69
C ILE A 25 2.13 13.44 -19.43
N SER A 26 1.80 12.63 -20.45
CA SER A 26 0.72 11.64 -20.38
C SER A 26 1.12 10.36 -19.66
N ILE A 27 2.37 9.92 -19.82
CA ILE A 27 2.96 8.73 -19.21
C ILE A 27 3.96 9.21 -18.17
N GLN A 28 3.47 9.48 -16.96
CA GLN A 28 4.33 9.85 -15.84
C GLN A 28 5.40 8.77 -15.64
N LYS A 29 6.68 9.16 -15.74
CA LYS A 29 7.81 8.28 -15.44
C LYS A 29 7.73 7.86 -13.98
N THR A 30 7.46 6.59 -13.75
CA THR A 30 7.38 6.04 -12.41
C THR A 30 8.79 5.75 -11.91
N THR A 31 9.22 6.42 -10.85
CA THR A 31 10.44 6.01 -10.15
C THR A 31 10.14 4.66 -9.50
N GLY A 32 10.83 3.58 -9.90
CA GLY A 32 10.52 2.19 -9.52
C GLY A 32 10.62 1.84 -8.03
N LYS A 33 10.55 2.82 -7.13
CA LYS A 33 10.56 2.66 -5.67
C LYS A 33 9.15 2.60 -5.12
N TYR A 34 8.40 1.56 -5.47
CA TYR A 34 7.14 1.28 -4.79
C TYR A 34 7.43 0.49 -3.51
N SER A 35 7.33 1.15 -2.35
CA SER A 35 7.08 0.41 -1.12
C SER A 35 5.72 -0.27 -1.28
N LYS A 36 5.64 -1.57 -0.98
CA LYS A 36 4.34 -2.25 -0.93
C LYS A 36 3.41 -1.41 -0.05
N PRO A 37 2.21 -1.03 -0.53
CA PRO A 37 1.28 -0.29 0.29
C PRO A 37 1.09 -1.08 1.58
N LYS A 38 1.35 -0.41 2.70
CA LYS A 38 1.16 -1.02 4.02
C LYS A 38 -0.30 -1.41 4.07
N VAL A 39 -0.57 -2.71 4.05
CA VAL A 39 -1.94 -3.23 4.05
C VAL A 39 -2.73 -2.52 5.15
N PRO A 40 -3.92 -1.95 4.86
CA PRO A 40 -4.60 -1.05 5.78
C PRO A 40 -4.81 -1.63 7.17
N TRP A 41 -5.00 -2.96 7.26
CA TRP A 41 -5.19 -3.69 8.51
C TRP A 41 -3.88 -3.97 9.28
N SER A 42 -2.71 -3.56 8.78
CA SER A 42 -1.43 -3.65 9.49
C SER A 42 -1.24 -2.47 10.45
N ASN A 43 -2.15 -2.38 11.42
CA ASN A 43 -2.01 -1.47 12.54
C ASN A 43 -0.93 -1.97 13.54
N GLU A 44 -0.48 -1.06 14.42
CA GLU A 44 0.50 -1.36 15.48
C GLU A 44 0.05 -2.57 16.32
N ASN A 45 -1.23 -2.58 16.71
CA ASN A 45 -1.85 -3.59 17.55
C ASN A 45 -1.75 -5.00 16.94
N CYS A 46 -2.05 -5.15 15.65
CA CYS A 46 -1.92 -6.42 14.94
C CYS A 46 -0.46 -6.90 14.84
N LYS A 47 0.52 -5.98 14.84
CA LYS A 47 1.95 -6.35 14.89
C LYS A 47 2.37 -6.81 16.28
N GLU A 48 1.91 -6.13 17.33
CA GLU A 48 2.20 -6.47 18.72
C GLU A 48 1.71 -7.88 19.07
N VAL A 49 0.44 -8.19 18.83
CA VAL A 49 -0.11 -9.54 19.10
C VAL A 49 0.59 -10.63 18.28
N THR A 50 1.06 -10.30 17.08
CA THR A 50 1.84 -11.24 16.24
C THR A 50 3.22 -11.49 16.84
N LYS A 51 3.86 -10.45 17.38
CA LYS A 51 5.15 -10.53 18.07
C LYS A 51 5.02 -11.36 19.35
N ASP A 52 3.96 -11.17 20.13
CA ASP A 52 3.73 -11.89 21.38
C ASP A 52 3.43 -13.38 21.15
N LYS A 53 2.58 -13.70 20.17
CA LYS A 53 2.40 -15.09 19.72
C LYS A 53 3.72 -15.72 19.29
N LYS A 54 4.56 -15.00 18.54
CA LYS A 54 5.85 -15.52 18.09
C LYS A 54 6.81 -15.76 19.27
N LYS A 55 6.81 -14.86 20.26
CA LYS A 55 7.58 -15.01 21.51
C LYS A 55 7.12 -16.27 22.27
N ALA A 56 5.82 -16.44 22.48
CA ALA A 56 5.27 -17.62 23.16
C ALA A 56 5.51 -18.92 22.37
N PHE A 57 5.41 -18.88 21.04
CA PHE A 57 5.75 -20.02 20.18
C PHE A 57 7.22 -20.40 20.31
N ASN A 58 8.13 -19.43 20.31
CA ASN A 58 9.56 -19.69 20.47
C ASN A 58 9.89 -20.28 21.85
N ALA A 59 9.23 -19.79 22.92
CA ALA A 59 9.37 -20.36 24.26
C ALA A 59 8.88 -21.82 24.27
N HIS A 60 7.70 -22.11 23.73
CA HIS A 60 7.17 -23.48 23.62
C HIS A 60 8.03 -24.40 22.73
N LYS A 61 8.61 -23.85 21.66
CA LYS A 61 9.51 -24.59 20.76
C LYS A 61 10.80 -24.97 21.47
N LYS A 62 11.36 -24.05 22.27
CA LYS A 62 12.57 -24.29 23.06
C LYS A 62 12.29 -25.31 24.15
N ASP A 63 11.26 -25.07 24.94
CA ASP A 63 10.89 -25.86 26.12
C ASP A 63 9.42 -26.30 26.00
N ARG A 64 9.19 -27.59 25.73
CA ARG A 64 7.84 -28.17 25.58
C ARG A 64 7.16 -28.41 26.94
N THR A 65 7.05 -27.37 27.76
CA THR A 65 6.29 -27.41 29.01
C THR A 65 4.80 -27.16 28.76
N GLU A 66 3.93 -27.64 29.66
CA GLU A 66 2.48 -27.42 29.52
C GLU A 66 2.12 -25.94 29.71
N ASP A 67 2.81 -25.23 30.61
CA ASP A 67 2.63 -23.78 30.79
C ASP A 67 2.93 -23.01 29.50
N ASN A 68 4.04 -23.33 28.82
CA ASN A 68 4.37 -22.71 27.53
C ASN A 68 3.33 -23.03 26.45
N LYS A 69 2.76 -24.24 26.48
CA LYS A 69 1.70 -24.66 25.55
C LYS A 69 0.40 -23.91 25.81
N VAL A 70 0.02 -23.72 27.07
CA VAL A 70 -1.14 -22.92 27.47
C VAL A 70 -0.95 -21.47 27.04
N GLU A 71 0.22 -20.89 27.32
CA GLU A 71 0.53 -19.50 26.96
C GLU A 71 0.52 -19.30 25.45
N PHE A 72 1.15 -20.20 24.68
CA PHE A 72 1.09 -20.15 23.23
C PHE A 72 -0.35 -20.21 22.69
N ARG A 73 -1.21 -21.06 23.27
CA ARG A 73 -2.63 -21.14 22.88
C ARG A 73 -3.39 -19.85 23.18
N LYS A 74 -3.15 -19.23 24.34
CA LYS A 74 -3.73 -17.92 24.71
C LYS A 74 -3.33 -16.85 23.70
N GLN A 75 -2.03 -16.69 23.46
CA GLN A 75 -1.51 -15.68 22.54
C GLN A 75 -1.98 -15.92 21.09
N ARG A 76 -2.12 -17.18 20.68
CA ARG A 76 -2.68 -17.54 19.36
C ARG A 76 -4.16 -17.16 19.23
N ALA A 77 -4.95 -17.33 20.28
CA ALA A 77 -6.36 -16.92 20.29
C ALA A 77 -6.49 -15.40 20.22
N LEU A 78 -5.67 -14.68 21.01
CA LEU A 78 -5.60 -13.22 21.00
C LEU A 78 -5.26 -12.67 19.61
N GLU A 79 -4.20 -13.20 18.98
CA GLU A 79 -3.77 -12.78 17.65
C GLU A 79 -4.88 -12.96 16.61
N ARG A 80 -5.58 -14.10 16.61
CA ARG A 80 -6.70 -14.35 15.70
C ARG A 80 -7.83 -13.34 15.89
N GLY A 81 -8.19 -13.05 17.14
CA GLY A 81 -9.25 -12.09 17.48
C GLY A 81 -8.90 -10.68 17.03
N THR A 82 -7.68 -10.22 17.36
CA THR A 82 -7.19 -8.89 16.98
C THR A 82 -7.06 -8.75 15.47
N THR A 83 -6.48 -9.74 14.78
CA THR A 83 -6.38 -9.75 13.31
C THR A 83 -7.74 -9.64 12.63
N LYS A 84 -8.77 -10.32 13.16
CA LYS A 84 -10.14 -10.20 12.65
C LYS A 84 -10.69 -8.78 12.85
N LYS A 85 -10.49 -8.17 14.02
CA LYS A 85 -10.91 -6.79 14.32
C LYS A 85 -10.22 -5.78 13.41
N CYS A 86 -8.88 -5.83 13.32
CA CYS A 86 -8.10 -4.92 12.46
C CYS A 86 -8.62 -4.92 11.01
N LYS A 87 -8.93 -6.11 10.46
CA LYS A 87 -9.46 -6.22 9.10
C LYS A 87 -10.84 -5.58 8.95
N ILE A 88 -11.74 -5.81 9.91
CA ILE A 88 -13.09 -5.23 9.90
C ILE A 88 -13.02 -3.71 10.04
N ASP A 89 -12.19 -3.21 10.95
CA ASP A 89 -12.08 -1.78 11.21
C ASP A 89 -11.49 -1.05 10.01
N SER A 90 -10.42 -1.56 9.40
CA SER A 90 -9.88 -0.98 8.16
C SER A 90 -10.85 -1.05 6.99
N TRP A 91 -11.68 -2.09 6.90
CA TRP A 91 -12.71 -2.16 5.87
C TRP A 91 -13.80 -1.11 6.08
N ARG A 92 -14.23 -0.89 7.33
CA ARG A 92 -15.20 0.16 7.69
C ARG A 92 -14.65 1.55 7.39
N GLU A 93 -13.40 1.81 7.75
CA GLU A 93 -12.71 3.08 7.49
C GLU A 93 -12.62 3.36 5.98
N TYR A 94 -12.25 2.34 5.19
CA TYR A 94 -12.23 2.43 3.74
C TYR A 94 -13.61 2.76 3.15
N LEU A 95 -14.66 2.05 3.55
CA LEU A 95 -16.03 2.35 3.09
C LEU A 95 -16.50 3.74 3.52
N GLY A 96 -16.10 4.20 4.70
CA GLY A 96 -16.34 5.56 5.17
C GLY A 96 -15.68 6.62 4.29
N SER A 97 -14.43 6.39 3.89
CA SER A 97 -13.70 7.31 2.98
C SER A 97 -14.40 7.46 1.62
N ILE A 98 -14.87 6.36 1.03
CA ILE A 98 -15.61 6.37 -0.25
C ILE A 98 -16.89 7.21 -0.13
N THR A 99 -17.64 7.02 0.95
CA THR A 99 -18.91 7.73 1.16
C THR A 99 -18.67 9.23 1.31
N SER A 100 -17.64 9.61 2.08
CA SER A 100 -17.25 11.03 2.25
C SER A 100 -16.79 11.72 0.95
N ASP A 101 -16.19 10.96 0.03
CA ASP A 101 -15.73 11.49 -1.26
C ASP A 101 -16.84 11.54 -2.31
N SER A 102 -17.81 10.62 -2.27
CA SER A 102 -18.99 10.67 -3.15
C SER A 102 -19.91 11.88 -2.90
N THR A 103 -19.96 12.39 -1.66
CA THR A 103 -20.77 13.58 -1.32
C THR A 103 -20.22 14.86 -1.95
N LYS A 104 -18.94 14.91 -2.33
CA LYS A 104 -18.32 16.12 -2.91
C LYS A 104 -18.68 16.39 -4.37
N TYR A 105 -19.34 15.45 -5.04
CA TYR A 105 -19.75 15.54 -6.46
C TYR A 105 -21.27 15.60 -6.66
N VAL A 106 -22.03 15.72 -5.57
CA VAL A 106 -23.47 15.98 -5.60
C VAL A 106 -23.66 17.43 -5.12
N GLY A 107 -23.42 18.37 -6.03
CA GLY A 107 -23.57 19.80 -5.82
C GLY A 107 -23.72 20.51 -7.15
#